data_AF-A0A9J6ABY8-F1
#
_entry.id   AF-A0A9J6ABY8-F1
#
_cell.length_a   1.000
_cell.length_b   1.000
_cell.length_c   1.000
_cell.angle_alpha   90.00
_cell.angle_beta   90.00
_cell.angle_gamma   90.00
#
_symmetry.space_group_name_H-M   'P 1'
#
loop_
_entity.id
_entity.type
_entity.pdbx_description
1 polymer ?
#
loop_
_entity_poly.entity_id
_entity_poly.type
_entity_poly.pdbx_seq_one_letter_code
_entity_poly.pdbx_strand_id
1 'polypeptide(L)'
;MEDVKLDLNSICFDKDDPKLTEEVRCFHGLLLTLKTSWSNNNPSRRFWSCPYYESRKCKYFRWRDDVVNERSIHLHPSKNK
;
A
#
# COMPACT_ATOMS: atom_id res chain seq x y z
N MET A 1 2.63 -38.82 -14.69
CA MET A 1 2.71 -38.06 -13.43
C MET A 1 3.95 -37.21 -13.57
N GLU A 2 3.77 -35.98 -14.02
CA GLU A 2 4.88 -35.06 -14.24
C GLU A 2 5.09 -34.28 -12.96
N ASP A 3 6.26 -34.45 -12.37
CA ASP A 3 6.74 -33.70 -11.22
C ASP A 3 6.77 -32.21 -11.57
N VAL A 4 5.76 -31.47 -11.10
CA VAL A 4 5.77 -30.01 -11.09
C VAL A 4 6.88 -29.58 -10.15
N LYS A 5 8.08 -29.42 -10.70
CA LYS A 5 9.20 -28.76 -10.04
C LYS A 5 8.78 -27.30 -9.81
N LEU A 6 8.14 -27.07 -8.65
CA LEU A 6 7.95 -25.74 -8.09
C LEU A 6 9.34 -25.18 -7.82
N ASP A 7 9.87 -24.50 -8.83
CA ASP A 7 11.14 -23.80 -8.70
C ASP A 7 10.95 -22.68 -7.68
N LEU A 8 11.44 -22.90 -6.47
CA LEU A 8 11.40 -21.95 -5.34
C LEU A 8 12.17 -20.64 -5.65
N ASN A 9 12.84 -20.56 -6.80
CA ASN A 9 13.42 -19.33 -7.34
C ASN A 9 12.48 -18.52 -8.25
N SER A 10 11.24 -18.97 -8.48
CA SER A 10 10.15 -18.16 -9.06
C SER A 10 9.36 -17.42 -7.99
N ILE A 11 10.02 -17.01 -6.90
CA ILE A 11 9.44 -16.04 -5.98
C ILE A 11 9.67 -14.67 -6.62
N CYS A 12 8.53 -14.04 -6.94
CA CYS A 12 8.31 -12.65 -7.31
C CYS A 12 8.87 -12.12 -8.66
N PHE A 13 8.03 -12.21 -9.69
CA PHE A 13 7.93 -11.21 -10.78
C PHE A 13 7.41 -9.84 -10.26
N ASP A 14 7.80 -9.43 -9.05
CA ASP A 14 7.39 -8.16 -8.44
C ASP A 14 8.20 -6.95 -8.95
N LYS A 15 9.04 -7.14 -9.97
CA LYS A 15 9.92 -6.06 -10.49
C LYS A 15 9.28 -5.20 -11.57
N ASP A 16 8.19 -5.66 -12.20
CA ASP A 16 7.56 -5.00 -13.36
C ASP A 16 6.11 -4.60 -13.13
N ASP A 17 5.60 -4.65 -11.89
CA ASP A 17 4.27 -4.11 -11.58
C ASP A 17 4.39 -2.62 -11.21
N PRO A 18 3.97 -1.68 -12.09
CA PRO A 18 4.06 -0.24 -11.83
C PRO A 18 3.19 0.23 -10.63
N LYS A 19 2.33 -0.64 -10.07
CA LYS A 19 1.58 -0.38 -8.84
C LYS A 19 2.31 -0.82 -7.57
N LEU A 20 3.49 -1.45 -7.66
CA LEU A 20 4.34 -1.74 -6.49
C LEU A 20 5.24 -0.56 -6.13
N THR A 21 5.53 0.32 -7.08
CA THR A 21 6.35 1.53 -6.90
C THR A 21 5.54 2.75 -6.48
N GLU A 22 4.27 2.59 -6.11
CA GLU A 22 3.44 3.72 -5.69
C GLU A 22 3.97 4.33 -4.37
N GLU A 23 4.56 5.53 -4.47
CA GLU A 23 4.99 6.30 -3.31
C GLU A 23 3.80 6.93 -2.59
N VAL A 24 3.28 6.23 -1.58
CA VAL A 24 2.17 6.72 -0.77
C VAL A 24 2.70 7.36 0.50
N ARG A 25 2.27 8.59 0.81
CA ARG A 25 2.65 9.32 2.03
C ARG A 25 1.43 9.61 2.91
N CYS A 26 1.60 9.53 4.23
CA CYS A 26 0.56 9.98 5.17
C CYS A 26 0.55 11.50 5.34
N PHE A 27 -0.37 12.04 6.15
CA PHE A 27 -0.48 13.47 6.45
C PHE A 27 0.75 14.09 7.13
N HIS A 28 1.66 13.26 7.67
CA HIS A 28 2.95 13.72 8.21
C HIS A 28 4.06 13.77 7.13
N GLY A 29 3.78 13.39 5.89
CA GLY A 29 4.76 13.27 4.81
C GLY A 29 5.62 12.01 4.85
N LEU A 30 5.39 11.09 5.80
CA LEU A 30 6.09 9.82 5.91
C LEU A 30 5.70 8.88 4.78
N LEU A 31 6.69 8.28 4.12
CA LEU A 31 6.50 7.22 3.14
C LEU A 31 5.92 5.97 3.82
N LEU A 32 4.86 5.42 3.25
CA LEU A 32 4.15 4.28 3.78
C LEU A 32 4.53 3.01 3.06
N THR A 33 4.78 1.96 3.83
CA THR A 33 5.00 0.62 3.31
C THR A 33 3.67 -0.06 3.03
N LEU A 34 3.60 -0.79 1.91
CA LEU A 34 2.46 -1.61 1.55
C LEU A 34 2.37 -2.84 2.46
N LYS A 35 1.24 -3.00 3.16
CA LYS A 35 0.97 -4.09 4.09
C LYS A 35 -0.10 -5.03 3.53
N THR A 36 -0.13 -6.27 4.00
CA THR A 36 -1.19 -7.24 3.68
C THR A 36 -2.11 -7.40 4.88
N SER A 37 -3.41 -7.35 4.65
CA SER A 37 -4.44 -7.61 5.63
C SER A 37 -4.62 -9.12 5.80
N TRP A 38 -4.54 -9.57 7.05
CA TRP A 38 -4.78 -10.96 7.45
C TRP A 38 -6.10 -11.12 8.22
N SER A 39 -6.96 -10.10 8.19
CA SER A 39 -8.28 -10.19 8.83
C SER A 39 -9.22 -11.09 8.04
N ASN A 40 -10.10 -11.80 8.74
CA ASN A 40 -11.13 -12.65 8.11
C ASN A 40 -12.05 -11.87 7.14
N ASN A 41 -12.30 -10.58 7.41
CA ASN A 41 -13.17 -9.74 6.59
C ASN A 41 -12.48 -9.19 5.34
N ASN A 42 -11.15 -9.10 5.34
CA ASN A 42 -10.36 -8.56 4.23
C ASN A 42 -9.08 -9.42 4.05
N PRO A 43 -9.21 -10.71 3.74
CA PRO A 43 -8.05 -11.58 3.62
C PRO A 43 -7.24 -11.20 2.39
N SER A 44 -5.91 -11.20 2.53
CA SER A 44 -4.94 -10.98 1.45
C SER A 44 -5.01 -9.63 0.73
N ARG A 45 -5.88 -8.70 1.16
CA ARG A 45 -5.97 -7.35 0.59
C ARG A 45 -4.80 -6.49 1.06
N ARG A 46 -4.24 -5.67 0.17
CA ARG A 46 -3.06 -4.84 0.49
C ARG A 46 -3.45 -3.38 0.73
N PHE A 47 -2.81 -2.73 1.71
CA PHE A 47 -3.13 -1.35 2.11
C PHE A 47 -1.91 -0.58 2.59
N TRP A 48 -2.03 0.75 2.61
CA TRP A 48 -1.11 1.66 3.28
C TRP A 48 -1.78 2.24 4.53
N SER A 49 -1.04 2.30 5.64
CA SER A 49 -1.49 2.97 6.86
C SER A 49 -0.35 3.69 7.57
N CYS A 50 -0.66 4.80 8.23
CA CYS A 50 0.33 5.50 9.05
C CYS A 50 0.85 4.57 10.18
N PRO A 51 2.16 4.50 10.44
CA PRO A 51 2.70 3.78 11.60
C PRO A 51 2.13 4.25 12.94
N TYR A 52 1.66 5.51 12.99
CA TYR A 52 1.07 6.14 14.16
C TYR A 52 -0.46 6.21 14.11
N TYR A 53 -1.11 5.30 13.37
CA TYR A 53 -2.56 5.27 13.17
C TYR A 53 -3.36 5.31 14.48
N GLU A 54 -2.88 4.61 15.51
CA GLU A 54 -3.54 4.55 16.81
C GLU A 54 -3.08 5.65 17.78
N SER A 55 -1.83 6.11 17.65
CA SER A 55 -1.16 6.91 18.69
C SER A 55 -1.14 8.42 18.46
N ARG A 56 -1.10 8.92 17.21
CA ARG A 56 -0.88 10.36 16.93
C ARG A 56 -1.94 11.02 16.04
N LYS A 57 -3.19 10.58 16.10
CA LYS A 57 -4.33 11.12 15.32
C LYS A 57 -4.20 11.04 13.79
N CYS A 58 -3.11 10.52 13.23
CA CYS A 58 -2.98 10.36 11.79
C CYS A 58 -3.71 9.10 11.32
N LYS A 59 -5.00 9.27 11.02
CA LYS A 59 -5.90 8.21 10.54
C LYS A 59 -5.75 7.92 9.04
N TYR A 60 -4.56 8.13 8.49
CA TYR A 60 -4.32 7.80 7.08
C TYR A 60 -4.38 6.28 6.89
N PHE A 61 -5.30 5.85 6.03
CA PHE A 61 -5.50 4.48 5.59
C PHE A 61 -6.03 4.49 4.15
N ARG A 62 -5.51 3.62 3.29
CA ARG A 62 -5.97 3.47 1.90
C ARG A 62 -5.69 2.06 1.39
N TRP A 63 -6.64 1.46 0.66
CA TRP A 63 -6.39 0.19 0.00
C TRP A 63 -5.61 0.36 -1.31
N ARG A 64 -4.84 -0.65 -1.69
CA ARG A 64 -4.11 -0.68 -2.97
C ARG A 64 -5.01 -0.80 -4.18
N ASP A 65 -6.14 -1.48 -4.02
CA ASP A 65 -7.15 -1.69 -5.05
C ASP A 65 -8.13 -0.50 -5.17
N ASP A 66 -8.09 0.46 -4.24
CA ASP A 66 -8.89 1.68 -4.36
C ASP A 66 -8.43 2.50 -5.56
N VAL A 67 -9.36 2.72 -6.49
CA VAL A 67 -9.17 3.61 -7.63
C VAL A 67 -9.08 5.03 -7.10
N VAL A 68 -7.89 5.62 -7.12
CA VAL A 68 -7.72 7.03 -6.75
C VAL A 68 -8.36 7.86 -7.84
N ASN A 69 -9.48 8.48 -7.53
CA ASN A 69 -9.90 9.63 -8.32
C ASN A 69 -8.86 10.73 -8.07
N GLU A 70 -8.23 11.26 -9.12
CA GLU A 70 -7.20 12.30 -9.08
C GLU A 70 -7.63 13.57 -8.31
N ARG A 71 -8.93 13.74 -8.02
CA ARG A 71 -9.44 14.81 -7.16
C ARG A 71 -9.17 14.60 -5.67
N SER A 72 -8.96 13.36 -5.21
CA SER A 72 -8.80 13.02 -3.79
C SER A 72 -7.36 13.24 -3.28
N ILE A 73 -6.39 13.33 -4.19
CA ILE A 73 -4.97 13.57 -3.87
C ILE A 73 -4.66 15.05 -3.62
N HIS A 74 -5.58 15.97 -3.92
CA HIS A 74 -5.36 17.42 -3.84
C HIS A 74 -5.69 18.06 -2.47
N LEU A 75 -5.89 17.28 -1.40
CA LEU A 75 -5.75 17.80 -0.04
C LEU A 75 -4.26 17.94 0.33
N HIS A 76 -3.50 18.63 -0.53
CA HIS A 76 -2.21 19.18 -0.17
C HIS A 76 -2.48 20.27 0.88
N PRO A 77 -1.91 20.21 2.10
CA PRO A 77 -1.72 21.45 2.83
C PRO A 77 -0.82 22.29 1.93
N SER A 78 -1.31 23.45 1.53
CA SER A 78 -0.55 24.50 0.86
C SER A 78 0.88 24.52 1.42
N LYS A 79 1.87 24.28 0.56
CA LYS A 79 3.25 24.65 0.86
C LYS A 79 3.27 26.17 0.96
N ASN A 80 2.92 26.70 2.13
CA ASN A 80 3.04 28.13 2.43
C ASN A 80 4.44 28.39 2.96
N LYS A 81 5.18 29.13 2.13
CA LYS A 81 6.46 29.81 2.34
C LYS A 81 7.73 28.96 2.52
#